data_AF-A0A1B6H8X9-F1
#
_entry.id   AF-A0A1B6H8X9-F1
#
_cell.length_a   1.000
_cell.length_b   1.000
_cell.length_c   1.000
_cell.angle_alpha   90.00
_cell.angle_beta   90.00
_cell.angle_gamma   90.00
#
_symmetry.space_group_name_H-M   'P 1'
#
loop_
_entity.id
_entity.type
_entity.pdbx_description
1 polymer ?
#
loop_
_entity_poly.entity_id
_entity_poly.type
_entity_poly.pdbx_seq_one_letter_code
_entity_poly.pdbx_strand_id
1 'polypeptide(L)'
;AAINTQSIADYLAQLLKDRKQVTAFPNVFMHVERLIDEEIAKVRSSLFQVNGMKKEPLVLPEAQGTATTLTEKVFVPVKEHPDFNFVGRILGPRGMTAKQLEQETGCKIMVRGKGSMRDKKKEELNRGKPNWEHLSEELHV
;
A
#
# COMPACT_ATOMS: atom_id res chain seq x y z
N ALA A 1 8.14 23.24 -17.90
CA ALA A 1 6.75 23.65 -17.66
C ALA A 1 6.35 23.15 -16.27
N ALA A 2 5.89 24.03 -15.37
CA ALA A 2 5.42 23.59 -14.06
C ALA A 2 4.25 22.62 -14.28
N ILE A 3 4.40 21.39 -13.80
CA ILE A 3 3.35 20.39 -13.85
C ILE A 3 2.18 20.97 -13.01
N ASN A 4 1.06 21.31 -13.67
CA ASN A 4 -0.11 21.85 -12.99
C ASN A 4 -0.75 20.73 -12.16
N THR A 5 -0.28 20.58 -10.93
CA THR A 5 -0.70 19.53 -9.98
C THR A 5 -2.20 19.54 -9.72
N GLN A 6 -2.85 20.72 -9.80
CA GLN A 6 -4.30 20.85 -9.68
C GLN A 6 -5.03 20.14 -10.83
N SER A 7 -4.59 20.36 -12.07
CA SER A 7 -5.16 19.70 -13.26
C SER A 7 -5.00 18.17 -13.21
N ILE A 8 -3.86 17.68 -12.71
CA ILE A 8 -3.62 16.23 -12.58
C ILE A 8 -4.48 15.63 -11.46
N ALA A 9 -4.68 16.34 -10.36
CA ALA A 9 -5.56 15.90 -9.29
C ALA A 9 -7.03 15.82 -9.76
N ASP A 10 -7.48 16.80 -10.54
CA ASP A 10 -8.82 16.82 -11.14
C ASP A 10 -9.00 15.68 -12.15
N TYR A 11 -7.98 15.41 -12.97
CA TYR A 11 -7.96 14.26 -13.87
C TYR A 11 -8.03 12.92 -13.13
N LEU A 12 -7.27 12.76 -12.04
CA LEU A 12 -7.36 11.58 -11.18
C LEU A 12 -8.77 11.40 -10.60
N ALA A 13 -9.43 12.49 -10.21
CA ALA A 13 -10.79 12.44 -9.69
C ALA A 13 -11.78 11.96 -10.76
N GLN A 14 -11.61 12.39 -12.02
CA GLN A 14 -12.39 11.92 -13.17
C GLN A 14 -12.18 10.42 -13.41
N LEU A 15 -10.92 9.94 -13.47
CA LEU A 15 -10.60 8.52 -13.63
C LEU A 15 -11.24 7.64 -12.54
N LEU A 16 -11.23 8.12 -11.28
CA LEU A 16 -11.87 7.40 -10.17
C LEU A 16 -13.40 7.31 -10.32
N LYS A 17 -14.02 8.34 -10.90
CA LYS A 17 -15.46 8.35 -11.21
C LYS A 17 -15.78 7.39 -12.35
N ASP A 18 -14.99 7.41 -13.42
CA ASP A 18 -15.16 6.54 -14.59
C ASP A 18 -14.98 5.07 -14.20
N ARG A 19 -13.96 4.75 -13.39
CA ARG A 19 -13.78 3.40 -12.85
C ARG A 19 -15.04 2.92 -12.11
N LYS A 20 -15.63 3.77 -11.26
CA LYS A 20 -16.84 3.41 -10.51
C LYS A 20 -18.02 3.11 -11.45
N GLN A 21 -18.14 3.82 -12.56
CA GLN A 21 -19.18 3.58 -13.55
C GLN A 21 -18.93 2.27 -14.33
N VAL A 22 -17.68 2.03 -14.76
CA VAL A 22 -17.32 0.81 -15.50
C VAL A 22 -17.54 -0.44 -14.65
N THR A 23 -17.14 -0.42 -13.36
CA THR A 23 -17.37 -1.55 -12.44
C THR A 23 -18.87 -1.83 -12.20
N ALA A 24 -19.77 -0.88 -12.48
CA ALA A 24 -21.22 -1.10 -12.38
C ALA A 24 -21.78 -1.97 -13.53
N PHE A 25 -21.00 -2.18 -14.60
CA PHE A 25 -21.37 -3.00 -15.76
C PHE A 25 -20.35 -4.15 -15.95
N PRO A 26 -20.33 -5.14 -15.05
CA PRO A 26 -19.39 -6.24 -15.14
C PRO A 26 -19.58 -7.01 -16.45
N ASN A 27 -18.47 -7.48 -17.04
CA ASN A 27 -18.42 -8.24 -18.30
C ASN A 27 -18.87 -7.49 -19.57
N VAL A 28 -19.25 -6.21 -19.48
CA VAL A 28 -19.51 -5.38 -20.67
C VAL A 28 -18.20 -4.83 -21.24
N PHE A 29 -17.28 -4.43 -20.37
CA PHE A 29 -16.02 -3.81 -20.74
C PHE A 29 -14.81 -4.64 -20.28
N MET A 30 -14.51 -5.72 -20.99
CA MET A 30 -13.46 -6.70 -20.63
C MET A 30 -12.06 -6.11 -20.45
N HIS A 31 -11.74 -5.00 -21.14
CA HIS A 31 -10.39 -4.41 -21.13
C HIS A 31 -10.34 -3.00 -20.54
N VAL A 32 -11.47 -2.29 -20.48
CA VAL A 32 -11.50 -0.87 -20.08
C VAL A 32 -11.16 -0.73 -18.60
N GLU A 33 -11.63 -1.65 -17.75
CA GLU A 33 -11.30 -1.64 -16.32
C GLU A 33 -9.78 -1.69 -16.09
N ARG A 34 -9.08 -2.60 -16.78
CA ARG A 34 -7.62 -2.72 -16.72
C ARG A 34 -6.92 -1.42 -17.16
N LEU A 35 -7.35 -0.83 -18.27
CA LEU A 35 -6.74 0.41 -18.79
C LEU A 35 -6.94 1.59 -17.84
N ILE A 36 -8.12 1.71 -17.23
CA ILE A 36 -8.39 2.77 -16.25
C ILE A 36 -7.53 2.56 -15.00
N ASP A 37 -7.39 1.34 -14.50
CA ASP A 37 -6.56 1.07 -13.33
C ASP A 37 -5.06 1.35 -13.60
N GLU A 38 -4.56 1.03 -14.80
CA GLU A 38 -3.20 1.36 -15.23
C GLU A 38 -2.96 2.87 -15.26
N GLU A 39 -3.88 3.64 -15.84
CA GLU A 39 -3.76 5.10 -15.89
C GLU A 39 -3.90 5.74 -14.50
N ILE A 40 -4.81 5.23 -13.65
CA ILE A 40 -4.89 5.65 -12.25
C ILE A 40 -3.56 5.42 -11.53
N ALA A 41 -2.93 4.26 -11.71
CA ALA A 41 -1.64 3.96 -11.09
C ALA A 41 -0.55 4.94 -11.55
N LYS A 42 -0.48 5.23 -12.85
CA LYS A 42 0.47 6.17 -13.44
C LYS A 42 0.28 7.60 -12.93
N VAL A 43 -0.96 8.11 -12.96
CA VAL A 43 -1.30 9.45 -12.48
C VAL A 43 -1.00 9.61 -10.98
N ARG A 44 -1.32 8.58 -10.19
CA ARG A 44 -1.00 8.55 -8.75
C ARG A 44 0.51 8.57 -8.52
N SER A 45 1.29 7.77 -9.26
CA SER A 45 2.75 7.81 -9.16
C SER A 45 3.27 9.21 -9.46
N SER A 46 2.75 9.87 -10.50
CA SER A 46 3.15 11.25 -10.82
C SER A 46 2.77 12.28 -9.75
N LEU A 47 1.64 12.13 -9.05
CA LEU A 47 1.16 13.06 -8.02
C LEU A 47 1.80 12.84 -6.65
N PHE A 48 2.01 11.58 -6.28
CA PHE A 48 2.37 11.17 -4.92
C PHE A 48 3.79 10.61 -4.81
N GLN A 49 4.61 10.70 -5.86
CA GLN A 49 6.04 10.39 -5.79
C GLN A 49 6.67 11.22 -4.66
N VAL A 50 6.91 10.55 -3.54
CA VAL A 50 7.49 11.13 -2.34
C VAL A 50 8.95 11.48 -2.67
N ASN A 51 9.26 12.77 -2.63
CA ASN A 51 10.60 13.35 -2.52
C ASN A 51 11.52 13.41 -3.76
N GLY A 52 11.02 13.48 -4.99
CA GLY A 52 11.85 13.86 -6.15
C GLY A 52 13.07 12.95 -6.43
N MET A 53 13.16 11.80 -5.75
CA MET A 53 14.13 10.77 -6.06
C MET A 53 13.63 10.06 -7.30
N LYS A 54 14.40 10.17 -8.40
CA LYS A 54 14.21 9.28 -9.55
C LYS A 54 14.43 7.86 -9.04
N LYS A 55 13.34 7.10 -8.86
CA LYS A 55 13.42 5.65 -8.61
C LYS A 55 13.87 5.01 -9.92
N GLU A 56 15.17 4.82 -10.08
CA GLU A 56 15.66 3.89 -11.07
C GLU A 56 15.10 2.49 -10.73
N PRO A 57 14.58 1.75 -11.72
CA PRO A 57 14.11 0.39 -11.48
C PRO A 57 15.23 -0.44 -10.86
N LEU A 58 14.93 -1.17 -9.79
CA LEU A 58 15.87 -2.11 -9.19
C LEU A 58 16.17 -3.21 -10.22
N VAL A 59 17.34 -3.16 -10.84
CA VAL A 59 17.81 -4.22 -11.74
C VAL A 59 18.36 -5.34 -10.86
N LEU A 60 17.57 -6.42 -10.73
CA LEU A 60 17.98 -7.60 -9.99
C LEU A 60 18.87 -8.51 -10.86
N PRO A 61 19.89 -9.17 -10.28
CA PRO A 61 20.66 -10.19 -10.99
C PRO A 61 19.78 -11.41 -11.34
N GLU A 62 20.26 -12.26 -12.23
CA GLU A 62 19.61 -13.54 -12.50
C GLU A 62 19.56 -14.39 -11.22
N ALA A 63 18.43 -15.07 -11.03
CA ALA A 63 18.22 -15.92 -9.86
C ALA A 63 19.24 -17.07 -9.86
N GLN A 64 19.96 -17.21 -8.75
CA GLN A 64 20.92 -18.28 -8.52
C GLN A 64 20.53 -19.07 -7.26
N GLY A 65 20.48 -20.40 -7.37
CA GLY A 65 20.19 -21.28 -6.24
C GLY A 65 18.69 -21.55 -6.03
N THR A 66 18.34 -21.96 -4.81
CA THR A 66 16.97 -22.34 -4.43
C THR A 66 16.19 -21.14 -3.93
N ALA A 67 14.89 -21.11 -4.24
CA ALA A 67 14.00 -20.06 -3.76
C ALA A 67 13.90 -20.10 -2.22
N THR A 68 14.18 -18.96 -1.58
CA THR A 68 14.11 -18.80 -0.12
C THR A 68 13.14 -17.68 0.23
N THR A 69 12.40 -17.84 1.33
CA THR A 69 11.56 -16.76 1.88
C THR A 69 12.32 -16.06 2.98
N LEU A 70 12.56 -14.76 2.82
CA LEU A 70 13.15 -13.90 3.83
C LEU A 70 12.05 -13.07 4.50
N THR A 71 12.19 -12.82 5.79
CA THR A 71 11.27 -11.96 6.55
C THR A 71 12.10 -11.12 7.50
N GLU A 72 11.93 -9.81 7.41
CA GLU A 72 12.53 -8.83 8.31
C GLU A 72 11.42 -8.17 9.11
N LYS A 73 11.62 -7.98 10.41
CA LYS A 73 10.68 -7.28 11.29
C LYS A 73 11.23 -5.90 11.60
N VAL A 74 10.50 -4.85 11.21
CA VAL A 74 10.88 -3.47 11.48
C VAL A 74 9.90 -2.87 12.49
N PHE A 75 10.38 -2.56 13.70
CA PHE A 75 9.55 -1.98 14.76
C PHE A 75 9.19 -0.52 14.49
N VAL A 76 7.94 -0.16 14.80
CA VAL A 76 7.42 1.20 14.61
C VAL A 76 7.63 2.00 15.91
N PRO A 77 8.21 3.22 15.84
CA PRO A 77 8.56 4.02 17.02
C PRO A 77 7.33 4.73 17.65
N VAL A 78 6.30 3.96 18.02
CA VAL A 78 5.05 4.48 18.63
C VAL A 78 5.25 5.02 20.04
N LYS A 79 6.32 4.60 20.74
CA LYS A 79 6.65 5.10 22.08
C LYS A 79 7.20 6.53 22.03
N GLU A 80 7.98 6.83 20.99
CA GLU A 80 8.59 8.14 20.77
C GLU A 80 7.60 9.13 20.14
N HIS A 81 6.70 8.62 19.31
CA HIS A 81 5.69 9.43 18.60
C HIS A 81 4.28 8.83 18.77
N PRO A 82 3.68 8.90 19.98
CA PRO A 82 2.40 8.27 20.28
C PRO A 82 1.21 8.86 19.53
N ASP A 83 1.29 10.15 19.16
CA ASP A 83 0.21 10.85 18.47
C ASP A 83 0.24 10.66 16.94
N PHE A 84 1.29 10.03 16.40
CA PHE A 84 1.43 9.84 14.97
C PHE A 84 0.84 8.51 14.49
N ASN A 85 -0.02 8.57 13.49
CA ASN A 85 -0.64 7.39 12.89
C ASN A 85 0.24 6.76 11.80
N PHE A 86 1.24 5.99 12.22
CA PHE A 86 2.13 5.26 11.30
C PHE A 86 1.37 4.26 10.42
N VAL A 87 0.50 3.44 11.01
CA VAL A 87 -0.25 2.41 10.28
C VAL A 87 -1.08 3.01 9.14
N GLY A 88 -1.82 4.09 9.43
CA GLY A 88 -2.61 4.80 8.43
C GLY A 88 -1.75 5.40 7.32
N ARG A 89 -0.55 5.91 7.65
CA ARG A 89 0.39 6.47 6.68
C ARG A 89 1.02 5.41 5.78
N ILE A 90 1.39 4.24 6.33
CA ILE A 90 2.00 3.13 5.59
C ILE A 90 1.00 2.49 4.64
N LEU A 91 -0.21 2.19 5.13
CA LEU A 91 -1.26 1.59 4.31
C LEU A 91 -1.78 2.58 3.25
N GLY A 92 -1.96 3.83 3.65
CA GLY A 92 -2.58 4.85 2.81
C GLY A 92 -4.06 4.57 2.50
N PRO A 93 -4.68 5.40 1.65
CA PRO A 93 -6.10 5.27 1.34
C PRO A 93 -6.38 3.93 0.65
N ARG A 94 -7.30 3.14 1.24
CA ARG A 94 -7.67 1.79 0.77
C ARG A 94 -6.48 0.82 0.66
N GLY A 95 -5.40 1.03 1.41
CA GLY A 95 -4.20 0.17 1.33
C GLY A 95 -3.36 0.39 0.07
N MET A 96 -3.67 1.40 -0.75
CA MET A 96 -3.00 1.59 -2.03
C MET A 96 -1.52 1.94 -1.90
N THR A 97 -1.09 2.61 -0.83
CA THR A 97 0.32 2.96 -0.61
C THR A 97 1.14 1.72 -0.31
N ALA A 98 0.64 0.84 0.57
CA ALA A 98 1.29 -0.45 0.83
C ALA A 98 1.32 -1.33 -0.43
N LYS A 99 0.20 -1.42 -1.16
CA LYS A 99 0.14 -2.20 -2.41
C LYS A 99 1.13 -1.68 -3.47
N GLN A 100 1.27 -0.37 -3.60
CA GLN A 100 2.25 0.23 -4.51
C GLN A 100 3.69 -0.11 -4.06
N LEU A 101 3.97 -0.03 -2.76
CA LEU A 101 5.28 -0.40 -2.22
C LEU A 101 5.60 -1.88 -2.47
N GLU A 102 4.63 -2.79 -2.32
CA GLU A 102 4.77 -4.21 -2.64
C GLU A 102 5.08 -4.43 -4.12
N GLN A 103 4.37 -3.75 -5.02
CA GLN A 103 4.58 -3.86 -6.47
C GLN A 103 5.96 -3.33 -6.90
N GLU A 104 6.41 -2.23 -6.31
CA GLU A 104 7.69 -1.60 -6.67
C GLU A 104 8.90 -2.36 -6.14
N THR A 105 8.77 -3.02 -4.98
CA THR A 105 9.88 -3.75 -4.32
C THR A 105 9.86 -5.25 -4.59
N GLY A 106 8.72 -5.80 -5.00
CA GLY A 106 8.50 -7.25 -5.06
C GLY A 106 8.34 -7.91 -3.68
N CYS A 107 8.36 -7.12 -2.60
CA CYS A 107 8.19 -7.61 -1.23
C CYS A 107 6.71 -7.69 -0.84
N LYS A 108 6.42 -8.46 0.21
CA LYS A 108 5.10 -8.47 0.87
C LYS A 108 5.18 -7.67 2.17
N ILE A 109 4.31 -6.69 2.32
CA ILE A 109 4.30 -5.76 3.46
C ILE A 109 3.15 -6.12 4.39
N MET A 110 3.43 -6.37 5.67
CA MET A 110 2.42 -6.81 6.63
C MET A 110 2.52 -6.07 7.96
N VAL A 111 1.60 -5.15 8.22
CA VAL A 111 1.53 -4.50 9.53
C VAL A 111 1.01 -5.49 10.58
N ARG A 112 1.81 -5.77 11.61
CA ARG A 112 1.53 -6.71 12.70
C ARG A 112 1.92 -6.11 14.05
N GLY A 113 1.76 -6.87 15.13
CA GLY A 113 1.97 -6.37 16.49
C GLY A 113 0.73 -5.79 17.16
N LYS A 114 0.90 -5.36 18.40
CA LYS A 114 -0.09 -4.65 19.21
C LYS A 114 -0.44 -3.29 18.60
N GLY A 115 -1.73 -3.00 18.48
CA GLY A 115 -2.25 -1.78 17.86
C GLY A 115 -2.27 -1.81 16.32
N SER A 116 -1.96 -2.96 15.70
CA SER A 116 -2.06 -3.13 14.24
C SER A 116 -3.52 -3.18 13.76
N MET A 117 -4.46 -3.56 14.64
CA MET A 117 -5.88 -3.57 14.32
C MET A 117 -6.52 -2.21 14.59
N ARG A 118 -7.45 -1.82 13.72
CA ARG A 118 -8.26 -0.61 13.91
C ARG A 118 -9.12 -0.69 15.18
N ASP A 119 -9.69 -1.86 15.44
CA ASP A 119 -10.60 -2.10 16.57
C ASP A 119 -9.85 -2.70 17.75
N LYS A 120 -9.39 -1.87 18.70
CA LYS A 120 -8.67 -2.32 19.91
C LYS A 120 -9.41 -3.40 20.72
N LYS A 121 -10.74 -3.32 20.80
CA LYS A 121 -11.56 -4.34 21.50
C LYS A 121 -11.47 -5.71 20.85
N LYS A 122 -11.50 -5.77 19.51
CA LYS A 122 -11.38 -7.04 18.76
C LYS A 122 -9.96 -7.60 18.84
N GLU A 123 -8.97 -6.71 18.89
CA GLU A 123 -7.57 -7.09 19.06
C GLU A 123 -7.37 -7.88 20.36
N GLU A 124 -7.81 -7.33 21.49
CA GLU A 124 -7.67 -7.98 22.79
C GLU A 124 -8.41 -9.34 22.85
N LEU A 125 -9.57 -9.45 22.21
CA LEU A 125 -10.34 -10.71 22.12
C LEU A 125 -9.67 -11.80 21.27
N ASN A 126 -8.75 -11.43 20.39
CA ASN A 126 -8.03 -12.36 19.52
C ASN A 126 -6.61 -12.68 20.00
N ARG A 127 -6.11 -11.97 21.02
CA ARG A 127 -4.79 -12.25 21.58
C ARG A 127 -4.74 -13.68 22.12
N GLY A 128 -3.68 -14.41 21.80
CA GLY A 128 -3.47 -15.81 22.21
C GLY A 128 -4.19 -16.85 21.35
N LYS A 129 -4.95 -16.46 20.33
CA LYS A 129 -5.52 -17.40 19.35
C LYS A 129 -4.48 -17.79 18.29
N PRO A 130 -4.59 -19.00 17.70
CA PRO A 130 -3.77 -19.38 16.55
C PRO A 130 -3.87 -18.33 15.42
N ASN A 131 -2.75 -18.03 14.77
CA ASN A 131 -2.59 -16.96 13.76
C ASN A 131 -2.69 -15.50 14.28
N TRP A 132 -2.87 -15.29 15.59
CA TRP A 132 -2.93 -13.96 16.22
C TRP A 132 -1.84 -13.76 17.28
N GLU A 133 -0.83 -14.64 17.30
CA GLU A 133 0.28 -14.61 18.27
C GLU A 133 1.05 -13.29 18.23
N HIS A 134 1.15 -12.71 17.02
CA HIS A 134 1.79 -11.42 16.80
C HIS A 134 1.16 -10.27 17.60
N LEU A 135 -0.08 -10.38 18.07
CA LEU A 135 -0.74 -9.34 18.88
C LEU A 135 -0.12 -9.15 20.27
N SER A 136 0.82 -10.03 20.65
CA SER A 136 1.61 -9.91 21.88
C SER A 136 2.94 -9.17 21.64
N GLU A 137 3.36 -9.01 20.39
CA GLU A 137 4.58 -8.30 20.01
C GLU A 137 4.31 -6.78 19.87
N GLU A 138 5.36 -5.96 19.90
CA GLU A 138 5.24 -4.52 19.61
C GLU A 138 4.86 -4.28 18.13
N LEU A 139 4.26 -3.11 17.84
CA LEU A 139 3.85 -2.75 16.48
C LEU A 139 5.05 -2.81 15.53
N HIS A 140 4.92 -3.58 14.45
CA HIS A 140 5.98 -3.77 13.45
C HIS A 140 5.41 -3.99 12.06
N VAL A 141 6.28 -3.90 11.05
CA VAL A 141 6.03 -4.23 9.65
C VAL A 141 6.95 -5.37 9.23
#